data_AF-F3GFL7-F1
#
_entry.id   AF-F3GFL7-F1
#
_cell.length_a   1.000
_cell.length_b   1.000
_cell.length_c   1.000
_cell.angle_alpha   90.00
_cell.angle_beta   90.00
_cell.angle_gamma   90.00
#
_symmetry.space_group_name_H-M   'P 1'
#
loop_
_entity.id
_entity.type
_entity.pdbx_description
1 polymer ?
#
loop_
_entity_poly.entity_id
_entity_poly.type
_entity_poly.pdbx_seq_one_letter_code
_entity_poly.pdbx_strand_id
1 'polypeptide(L)' 'MSGTDEAATKLDLARAYIDMGDADGARDILDEVVTEGDDGQKSEAREMLSRLA' A
#
# COMPACT_ATOMS: atom_id res chain seq x y z
N MET A 1 12.32 -6.53 12.09
CA MET A 1 11.98 -6.42 10.66
C MET A 1 12.26 -4.99 10.28
N SER A 2 12.89 -4.74 9.13
CA SER A 2 13.12 -3.36 8.67
C SER A 2 11.77 -2.73 8.29
N GLY A 3 11.60 -1.41 8.41
CA GLY A 3 10.36 -0.73 7.96
C GLY A 3 10.04 -0.99 6.49
N THR A 4 11.06 -1.26 5.68
CA THR A 4 10.92 -1.68 4.28
C THR A 4 10.30 -3.08 4.13
N ASP A 5 10.59 -4.03 5.03
CA ASP A 5 9.99 -5.38 4.96
C ASP A 5 8.50 -5.34 5.37
N GLU A 6 8.18 -4.47 6.33
CA GLU A 6 6.81 -4.24 6.77
C GLU A 6 5.98 -3.55 5.68
N ALA A 7 6.55 -2.52 5.04
CA ALA A 7 5.92 -1.84 3.90
C ALA A 7 5.66 -2.78 2.71
N ALA A 8 6.56 -3.74 2.44
CA ALA A 8 6.33 -4.77 1.41
C ALA A 8 5.11 -5.64 1.77
N THR A 9 5.01 -6.07 3.03
CA THR A 9 3.87 -6.87 3.50
C THR A 9 2.55 -6.08 3.40
N LYS A 10 2.59 -4.77 3.69
CA LYS A 10 1.44 -3.87 3.58
C LYS A 10 1.00 -3.67 2.11
N LEU A 11 1.93 -3.60 1.15
CA LEU A 11 1.60 -3.56 -0.27
C LEU A 11 0.84 -4.82 -0.73
N ASP A 12 1.32 -6.00 -0.32
CA ASP A 12 0.65 -7.27 -0.62
C ASP A 12 -0.76 -7.32 -0.01
N LEU A 13 -0.91 -6.83 1.23
CA LEU A 13 -2.20 -6.78 1.90
C LEU A 13 -3.16 -5.80 1.19
N ALA A 14 -2.71 -4.60 0.85
CA ALA A 14 -3.51 -3.63 0.11
C ALA A 14 -4.02 -4.21 -1.21
N ARG A 15 -3.18 -4.98 -1.92
CA ARG A 15 -3.58 -5.68 -3.15
C ARG A 15 -4.74 -6.64 -2.89
N ALA A 16 -4.66 -7.44 -1.82
CA ALA A 16 -5.72 -8.37 -1.45
C ALA A 16 -7.04 -7.65 -1.09
N TYR A 17 -6.97 -6.51 -0.40
CA TYR A 17 -8.15 -5.69 -0.10
C TYR A 17 -8.81 -5.15 -1.37
N ILE A 18 -8.01 -4.67 -2.34
CA ILE A 18 -8.50 -4.26 -3.66
C ILE A 18 -9.19 -5.42 -4.39
N ASP A 19 -8.58 -6.60 -4.39
CA ASP A 19 -9.14 -7.80 -5.02
C ASP A 19 -10.46 -8.26 -4.35
N MET A 20 -10.61 -7.99 -3.04
CA MET A 20 -11.84 -8.23 -2.29
C MET A 20 -12.90 -7.12 -2.46
N GLY A 21 -12.58 -6.03 -3.16
CA GLY A 21 -13.46 -4.88 -3.35
C GLY A 21 -13.51 -3.92 -2.16
N ASP A 22 -12.65 -4.09 -1.16
CA ASP A 22 -12.54 -3.20 -0.01
C ASP A 22 -11.51 -2.09 -0.30
N ALA A 23 -11.96 -1.10 -1.08
CA ALA A 23 -11.11 0.02 -1.48
C ALA A 23 -10.73 0.94 -0.30
N ASP A 24 -11.57 1.04 0.73
CA ASP A 24 -11.31 1.89 1.88
C ASP A 24 -10.21 1.29 2.77
N GLY A 25 -10.30 -0.01 3.07
CA GLY A 25 -9.23 -0.71 3.79
C GLY A 25 -7.92 -0.73 3.01
N ALA A 26 -7.97 -0.85 1.67
CA ALA A 26 -6.78 -0.72 0.84
C ALA A 26 -6.14 0.68 0.94
N ARG A 27 -6.93 1.76 0.93
CA ARG A 27 -6.40 3.14 1.01
C ARG A 27 -5.66 3.38 2.33
N ASP A 28 -6.24 2.97 3.45
CA ASP A 28 -5.65 3.14 4.77
C ASP A 28 -4.25 2.49 4.85
N ILE A 29 -4.12 1.26 4.33
CA ILE A 29 -2.84 0.53 4.30
C ILE A 29 -1.83 1.22 3.35
N LEU A 30 -2.28 1.70 2.20
CA LEU A 30 -1.42 2.36 1.22
C LEU A 30 -0.85 3.68 1.75
N ASP A 31 -1.62 4.44 2.54
CA ASP A 31 -1.14 5.68 3.17
C ASP A 31 -0.03 5.41 4.21
N GLU A 32 -0.10 4.28 4.91
CA GLU A 32 1.00 3.83 5.78
C GLU A 32 2.27 3.52 4.96
N VAL A 33 2.14 2.83 3.83
CA VAL A 33 3.27 2.52 2.94
C VAL A 33 3.91 3.81 2.39
N VAL A 34 3.11 4.82 2.03
CA VAL A 34 3.63 6.12 1.57
C VAL A 34 4.51 6.79 2.63
N THR A 35 4.23 6.53 3.91
CA THR A 35 4.99 7.10 5.03
C THR A 35 6.24 6.28 5.34
N GLU A 36 6.11 4.95 5.39
CA GLU A 36 7.10 4.03 5.97
C GLU A 36 8.03 3.35 4.96
N GLY A 37 7.59 3.20 3.71
CA GLY A 37 8.32 2.47 2.68
C GLY A 37 9.59 3.18 2.19
N ASP A 38 10.36 2.51 1.35
CA ASP A 38 11.40 3.15 0.54
C ASP A 38 10.80 3.89 -0.68
N ASP A 39 11.63 4.58 -1.45
CA ASP A 39 11.16 5.37 -2.59
C ASP A 39 10.40 4.54 -3.64
N GLY A 40 10.77 3.27 -3.82
CA GLY A 40 10.08 2.36 -4.74
C GLY A 40 8.69 2.01 -4.21
N GLN A 41 8.60 1.61 -2.95
CA GLN A 41 7.35 1.25 -2.27
C GLN A 41 6.40 2.43 -2.18
N LYS A 42 6.91 3.63 -1.87
CA LYS A 42 6.11 4.87 -1.88
C LYS A 42 5.56 5.19 -3.26
N SER A 43 6.35 4.97 -4.31
CA SER A 43 5.90 5.19 -5.68
C SER A 43 4.79 4.21 -6.06
N GLU A 44 4.96 2.93 -5.74
CA GLU A 44 3.96 1.90 -6.00
C GLU A 44 2.65 2.16 -5.24
N ALA A 45 2.73 2.55 -3.97
CA ALA A 45 1.56 2.87 -3.16
C ALA A 45 0.77 4.05 -3.74
N ARG A 46 1.46 5.13 -4.15
CA ARG A 46 0.84 6.29 -4.82
C ARG A 46 0.18 5.91 -6.15
N GLU A 47 0.81 5.03 -6.92
CA GLU A 47 0.23 4.54 -8.17
C GLU A 47 -1.07 3.76 -7.91
N MET A 48 -1.08 2.87 -6.92
CA MET A 48 -2.29 2.16 -6.53
C MET A 48 -3.39 3.10 -6.03
N LEU A 49 -3.07 4.04 -5.14
CA LEU A 49 -4.01 5.06 -4.67
C LEU A 49 -4.65 5.84 -5.82
N SER A 50 -3.87 6.19 -6.86
CA SER A 50 -4.38 6.89 -8.03
C SER A 50 -5.39 6.09 -8.85
N ARG A 51 -5.32 4.74 -8.81
CA ARG A 51 -6.25 3.84 -9.50
C ARG A 51 -7.55 3.61 -8.71
N LEU A 52 -7.53 3.92 -7.41
CA LEU A 52 -8.71 3.85 -6.54
C LEU A 52 -9.53 5.15 -6.55
N ALA A 53 -9.03 6.22 -7.17
CA ALA A 53 -9.71 7.52 -7.25
C ALA A 53 -10.86 7.56 -8.24
#